data_AF-A0A3N0IYY6-F1
#
_entry.id   AF-A0A3N0IYY6-F1
#
_cell.length_a   1.000
_cell.length_b   1.000
_cell.length_c   1.000
_cell.angle_alpha   90.00
_cell.angle_beta   90.00
_cell.angle_gamma   90.00
#
_symmetry.space_group_name_H-M   'P 1'
#
loop_
_entity.id
_entity.type
_entity.pdbx_description
1 polymer ?
#
loop_
_entity_poly.entity_id
_entity_poly.type
_entity_poly.pdbx_seq_one_letter_code
_entity_poly.pdbx_strand_id
1 'polypeptide(L)' 'MASTSEALLDAKRKDFEGLPPKARARLLDMLCLSGVESPGWWRGVLAGSGDPARKDPAGI' A
#
# COMPACT_ATOMS: atom_id res chain seq x y z
N MET A 1 -8.13 -16.64 -7.72
CA MET A 1 -6.87 -16.81 -6.99
C MET A 1 -6.47 -15.43 -6.53
N ALA A 2 -6.46 -15.16 -5.22
CA ALA A 2 -5.85 -13.93 -4.70
C ALA A 2 -4.43 -13.93 -5.24
N SER A 3 -4.13 -13.02 -6.17
CA SER A 3 -2.82 -12.95 -6.79
C SER A 3 -1.83 -12.74 -5.66
N THR A 4 -0.68 -13.40 -5.67
CA THR A 4 0.34 -13.37 -4.60
C THR A 4 0.64 -11.95 -4.09
N SER A 5 0.40 -10.95 -4.93
CA SER A 5 0.37 -9.52 -4.61
C SER A 5 -0.59 -9.11 -3.48
N GLU A 6 -1.82 -9.61 -3.41
CA GLU A 6 -2.80 -9.20 -2.39
C GLU A 6 -2.44 -9.72 -1.00
N ALA A 7 -2.06 -10.99 -0.89
CA ALA A 7 -1.60 -11.58 0.37
C ALA A 7 -0.31 -10.90 0.86
N LEU A 8 0.58 -10.51 -0.06
CA LEU A 8 1.79 -9.76 0.28
C LEU A 8 1.46 -8.32 0.73
N LEU A 9 0.49 -7.65 0.10
CA LEU A 9 0.05 -6.32 0.50
C LEU A 9 -0.64 -6.35 1.88
N ASP A 10 -1.44 -7.38 2.14
CA ASP A 10 -2.09 -7.59 3.44
C ASP A 10 -1.08 -7.88 4.55
N ALA A 11 -0.08 -8.73 4.27
CA ALA A 11 1.03 -8.95 5.19
C ALA A 11 1.80 -7.65 5.49
N LYS A 12 2.12 -6.85 4.46
CA LYS A 12 2.79 -5.55 4.63
C LYS A 12 1.94 -4.55 5.40
N ARG A 13 0.61 -4.56 5.20
CA ARG A 13 -0.32 -3.73 5.97
C ARG A 13 -0.32 -4.16 7.43
N LYS A 14 -0.40 -5.46 7.70
CA LYS A 14 -0.38 -6.02 9.05
C LYS A 14 0.92 -5.71 9.78
N ASP A 15 2.05 -5.79 9.08
CA ASP A 15 3.36 -5.38 9.62
C ASP A 15 3.38 -3.89 9.92
N PHE A 16 2.82 -3.06 9.03
CA PHE A 16 2.72 -1.61 9.24
C PHE A 16 1.78 -1.25 10.40
N GLU A 17 0.67 -1.96 10.57
CA GLU A 17 -0.24 -1.85 11.71
C GLU A 17 0.38 -2.37 13.02
N GLY A 18 1.35 -3.28 12.96
CA GLY A 18 2.13 -3.70 14.12
C GLY A 18 3.10 -2.63 14.62
N LEU A 19 3.47 -1.65 13.78
CA LEU A 19 4.48 -0.65 14.13
C LEU A 19 3.92 0.48 15.01
N PRO A 20 4.74 1.08 15.90
CA PRO A 20 4.38 2.28 16.62
C PRO A 20 4.05 3.46 15.69
N PRO A 21 3.16 4.39 16.08
CA PRO A 21 2.73 5.50 15.23
C PRO A 21 3.89 6.34 14.65
N LYS A 22 4.94 6.57 15.45
CA LYS A 22 6.17 7.27 15.00
C LYS A 22 6.94 6.48 13.93
N ALA A 23 7.02 5.17 14.07
CA ALA A 23 7.69 4.31 13.11
C ALA A 23 6.91 4.24 11.80
N ARG A 24 5.57 4.16 11.87
CA ARG A 24 4.69 4.22 10.70
C ARG A 24 4.92 5.48 9.88
N ALA A 25 4.92 6.66 10.53
CA ALA A 25 5.16 7.93 9.85
C ALA A 25 6.53 7.97 9.15
N ARG A 26 7.60 7.55 9.86
CA ARG A 26 8.96 7.55 9.30
C ARG A 26 9.12 6.59 8.12
N LEU A 27 8.51 5.41 8.19
CA LEU A 27 8.55 4.41 7.12
C LEU A 27 7.76 4.90 5.90
N LEU A 28 6.62 5.55 6.13
CA LEU A 28 5.83 6.16 5.07
C LEU A 28 6.59 7.30 4.39
N ASP A 29 7.28 8.16 5.15
CA ASP A 29 8.14 9.22 4.61
C ASP A 29 9.27 8.64 3.76
N MET A 30 9.95 7.59 4.24
CA MET A 30 11.00 6.92 3.46
C MET A 30 10.46 6.30 2.17
N LEU A 31 9.27 5.70 2.20
CA LEU A 31 8.62 5.15 1.01
C LEU A 31 8.23 6.25 0.02
N CYS A 32 7.73 7.38 0.52
CA CYS A 32 7.43 8.55 -0.31
C CYS A 32 8.70 9.14 -0.96
N LEU A 33 9.82 9.16 -0.22
CA LEU A 33 11.11 9.63 -0.72
C LEU A 33 11.76 8.65 -1.70
N SER A 34 11.45 7.35 -1.61
CA SER A 34 11.99 6.35 -2.53
C SER A 34 11.50 6.51 -3.97
N GLY A 35 10.38 7.22 -4.17
CA GLY A 35 9.81 7.49 -5.49
C GLY A 35 9.31 6.26 -6.25
N VAL A 36 9.32 5.07 -5.61
CA VAL A 36 8.83 3.82 -6.21
C VAL A 36 7.34 3.93 -6.53
N GLU A 37 6.57 4.57 -5.66
CA GLU A 37 5.14 4.80 -5.84
C GLU A 37 4.71 6.12 -5.21
N SER A 38 3.52 6.59 -5.57
CA SER A 38 2.98 7.85 -5.06
C SER A 38 2.65 7.78 -3.56
N PRO A 39 2.82 8.87 -2.79
CA PRO A 39 2.41 8.94 -1.38
C PRO A 39 0.95 8.53 -1.13
N GLY A 40 0.06 8.88 -2.06
CA GLY A 40 -1.35 8.48 -2.01
C GLY A 40 -1.55 6.97 -2.19
N TRP A 41 -0.73 6.32 -3.01
CA TRP A 41 -0.75 4.87 -3.20
C TRP A 41 -0.28 4.15 -1.94
N TRP A 42 0.84 4.57 -1.35
CA TRP A 42 1.34 4.01 -0.08
C TRP A 42 0.32 4.18 1.05
N ARG A 43 -0.34 5.34 1.14
CA ARG A 43 -1.43 5.56 2.11
C ARG A 43 -2.61 4.63 1.85
N GLY A 44 -3.06 4.44 0.62
CA GLY A 44 -4.16 3.51 0.31
C GLY A 44 -3.83 2.05 0.62
N VAL A 45 -2.63 1.61 0.24
CA VAL A 45 -2.15 0.25 0.53
C VAL A 45 -2.01 -0.01 2.02
N LEU A 46 -1.38 0.90 2.76
CA LEU A 46 -1.07 0.71 4.19
C LEU A 46 -2.23 1.06 5.12
N ALA A 47 -3.18 1.93 4.73
CA ALA A 47 -4.25 2.42 5.60
C ALA A 47 -5.61 1.75 5.40
N GLY A 48 -5.69 0.59 4.76
CA GLY A 48 -6.96 -0.13 4.71
C GLY A 48 -7.81 0.15 3.49
N SER A 49 -7.70 1.32 2.86
CA SER A 49 -8.53 1.75 1.72
C SER A 49 -8.18 0.94 0.46
N GLY A 50 -8.68 -0.29 0.43
CA GLY A 50 -8.73 -1.12 -0.76
C GLY A 50 -9.44 -0.34 -1.85
N ASP A 51 -8.71 -0.04 -2.91
CA ASP A 51 -8.80 -0.79 -4.15
C ASP A 51 -7.80 -0.18 -5.14
N PRO A 52 -6.73 -0.88 -5.56
CA PRO A 52 -6.09 -0.55 -6.81
C PRO A 52 -7.00 -1.10 -7.92
N ALA A 53 -8.20 -0.53 -8.09
CA ALA A 53 -8.88 -0.52 -9.38
C ALA A 53 -7.97 0.27 -10.31
N ARG A 54 -6.99 -0.43 -10.83
CA ARG A 54 -6.48 -0.22 -12.17
C ARG A 54 -7.71 -0.11 -13.05
N LYS A 55 -8.13 1.12 -13.34
CA LYS A 55 -9.06 1.40 -14.42
C LYS A 55 -8.33 0.98 -15.70
N ASP A 56 -8.53 -0.25 -16.12
CA ASP A 56 -8.39 -0.64 -17.50
C ASP A 56 -9.80 -0.51 -18.12
N PRO A 57 -10.10 0.59 -18.83
CA PRO A 57 -11.30 0.68 -19.65
C PRO A 57 -11.04 -0.03 -20.98
N ALA A 58 -11.10 -1.35 -20.99
CA ALA A 58 -11.08 -2.12 -22.24
C ALA A 58 -12.01 -3.34 -22.15
N GLY A 59 -13.30 -3.05 -21.98
CA GLY A 59 -14.38 -3.92 -22.41
C GLY A 59 -15.04 -3.29 -23.63
N ILE A 60 -14.50 -3.58 -24.81
CA ILE A 60 -15.18 -3.48 -26.12
C ILE A 60 -15.19 -4.88 -26.69
#